data_AF-A0A354ZJF4-F1
#
_entry.id   AF-A0A354ZJF4-F1
#
_cell.length_a   1.000
_cell.length_b   1.000
_cell.length_c   1.000
_cell.angle_alpha   90.00
_cell.angle_beta   90.00
_cell.angle_gamma   90.00
#
_symmetry.space_group_name_H-M   'P 1'
#
loop_
_entity.id
_entity.type
_entity.pdbx_description
1 polymer ?
#
loop_
_entity_poly.entity_id
_entity_poly.type
_entity_poly.pdbx_seq_one_letter_code
_entity_poly.pdbx_strand_id
1 'polypeptide(L)'
;SMKQESRDFSRGRFKSDLNRRKVEEAAACGGSAVGFLYKRTRRGRQQAEVRFDGVAGSLRTPRGGSSRQTVVLVKDGRVRTRLLTPREAARLMGAPDSFWLPSRFNDGYRAMGDAVVVPAVRWLSEHLLVPLAHECRNAGLELRGGAGQFEGLLPSRRTAEEFAERRRQNSAVQEGPAGSAESGSCEMV
;
A
#
# COMPACT_ATOMS: atom_id res chain seq x y z
N SER A 1 0.49 -20.48 -5.03
CA SER A 1 1.66 -21.11 -4.39
C SER A 1 2.63 -20.02 -3.93
N MET A 2 2.92 -20.01 -2.63
CA MET A 2 3.36 -18.85 -1.85
C MET A 2 4.88 -18.91 -1.64
N LYS A 3 5.65 -18.09 -2.36
CA LYS A 3 7.04 -17.80 -1.96
C LYS A 3 7.02 -16.68 -0.93
N GLN A 4 6.62 -17.02 0.30
CA GLN A 4 7.07 -16.28 1.47
C GLN A 4 8.58 -16.47 1.55
N GLU A 5 9.32 -15.62 0.84
CA GLU A 5 10.76 -15.58 0.94
C GLU A 5 11.13 -15.11 2.35
N SER A 6 11.28 -16.05 3.27
CA SER A 6 12.05 -15.89 4.49
C SER A 6 13.51 -15.70 4.09
N ARG A 7 13.86 -14.51 3.60
CA ARG A 7 15.24 -14.17 3.31
C ARG A 7 15.93 -13.97 4.65
N ASP A 8 16.88 -14.85 4.90
CA ASP A 8 17.83 -14.75 5.98
C ASP A 8 18.46 -13.34 5.98
N PHE A 9 18.37 -12.67 7.13
CA PHE A 9 18.81 -11.28 7.31
C PHE A 9 20.28 -11.09 6.92
N SER A 10 21.08 -12.15 7.03
CA SER A 10 22.46 -12.26 6.58
C SER A 10 22.71 -11.82 5.13
N ARG A 11 21.68 -11.90 4.25
CA ARG A 11 21.78 -11.48 2.83
C ARG A 11 21.31 -10.05 2.57
N GLY A 12 20.73 -9.37 3.56
CA GLY A 12 20.39 -7.96 3.46
C GLY A 12 21.67 -7.12 3.51
N ARG A 13 22.13 -6.60 2.37
CA ARG A 13 23.30 -5.70 2.36
C ARG A 13 22.97 -4.36 3.03
N PHE A 14 23.09 -4.30 4.35
CA PHE A 14 23.19 -3.05 5.10
C PHE A 14 24.58 -2.46 4.85
N LYS A 15 24.62 -1.22 4.39
CA LYS A 15 25.87 -0.54 4.00
C LYS A 15 26.38 0.44 5.05
N SER A 16 25.56 0.81 6.04
CA SER A 16 26.02 1.61 7.18
C SER A 16 25.99 0.76 8.45
N ASP A 17 27.07 0.85 9.23
CA ASP A 17 27.15 0.23 10.56
C ASP A 17 25.99 0.70 11.44
N LEU A 18 25.51 1.93 11.25
CA LEU A 18 24.36 2.47 11.97
C LEU A 18 23.08 1.64 11.78
N ASN A 19 22.72 1.26 10.54
CA ASN A 19 21.49 0.50 10.32
C ASN A 19 21.62 -0.96 10.81
N ARG A 20 22.84 -1.52 10.76
CA ARG A 20 23.11 -2.85 11.33
C ARG A 20 23.01 -2.82 12.85
N ARG A 21 23.64 -1.82 13.50
CA ARG A 21 23.58 -1.59 14.95
C ARG A 21 22.15 -1.45 15.46
N LYS A 22 21.28 -0.70 14.77
CA LYS A 22 19.85 -0.61 15.15
C LYS A 22 19.15 -1.96 15.24
N VAL A 23 19.49 -2.89 14.33
CA VAL A 23 18.90 -4.23 14.35
C VAL A 23 19.53 -5.10 15.43
N GLU A 24 20.85 -5.00 15.61
CA GLU A 24 21.58 -5.70 16.67
C GLU A 24 21.09 -5.27 18.07
N GLU A 25 20.92 -3.96 18.29
CA GLU A 25 20.34 -3.38 19.51
C GLU A 25 18.91 -3.88 19.74
N ALA A 26 18.07 -3.87 18.71
CA ALA A 26 16.71 -4.40 18.80
C ALA A 26 16.69 -5.90 19.13
N ALA A 27 17.66 -6.68 18.63
CA ALA A 27 17.79 -8.11 18.93
C ALA A 27 18.32 -8.36 20.34
N ALA A 28 19.26 -7.54 20.82
CA ALA A 28 19.86 -7.67 22.14
C ALA A 28 18.90 -7.28 23.27
N CYS A 29 17.89 -6.45 23.00
CA CYS A 29 16.91 -5.99 24.00
C CYS A 29 15.97 -7.10 24.53
N GLY A 30 16.05 -8.33 24.01
CA GLY A 30 15.39 -9.52 24.56
C GLY A 30 13.86 -9.59 24.41
N GLY A 31 13.23 -8.56 23.83
CA GLY A 31 11.79 -8.49 23.60
C GLY A 31 11.38 -8.67 22.13
N SER A 32 10.13 -8.31 21.82
CA SER A 32 9.65 -8.22 20.44
C SER A 32 9.71 -6.79 19.91
N ALA A 33 10.31 -6.59 18.74
CA ALA A 33 10.31 -5.29 18.05
C ALA A 33 9.86 -5.45 16.59
N VAL A 34 9.12 -4.45 16.10
CA VAL A 34 8.71 -4.35 14.70
C VAL A 34 9.34 -3.10 14.10
N GLY A 35 10.08 -3.28 13.02
CA GLY A 35 10.70 -2.21 12.27
C GLY A 35 10.29 -2.21 10.80
N PHE A 36 10.51 -1.08 10.15
CA PHE A 36 10.28 -0.91 8.72
C PHE A 36 11.63 -0.70 8.01
N LEU A 37 11.79 -1.40 6.89
CA LEU A 37 12.97 -1.35 6.04
C LEU A 37 12.57 -0.97 4.63
N TYR A 38 13.28 0.03 4.10
CA TYR A 38 13.11 0.48 2.73
C TYR A 38 14.48 0.67 2.06
N LYS A 39 14.49 0.54 0.73
CA LYS A 39 15.73 0.62 -0.05
C LYS A 39 15.75 1.92 -0.85
N ARG A 40 16.78 2.76 -0.64
CA ARG A 40 17.00 4.01 -1.39
C ARG A 40 18.30 3.94 -2.17
N THR A 41 18.30 4.50 -3.37
CA THR A 41 19.55 4.70 -4.12
C THR A 41 20.17 6.01 -3.65
N ARG A 42 21.42 5.95 -3.17
CA ARG A 42 22.25 7.11 -2.83
C ARG A 42 23.62 6.94 -3.49
N ARG A 43 24.11 7.98 -4.18
CA ARG A 43 25.40 7.97 -4.90
C ARG A 43 25.55 6.75 -5.82
N GLY A 44 24.53 6.46 -6.63
CA GLY A 44 24.52 5.33 -7.58
C GLY A 44 24.44 3.94 -6.95
N ARG A 45 24.31 3.82 -5.62
CA ARG A 45 24.25 2.52 -4.92
C ARG A 45 22.97 2.38 -4.10
N GLN A 46 22.38 1.19 -4.13
CA GLN A 46 21.22 0.87 -3.30
C GLN A 46 21.65 0.67 -1.84
N GLN A 47 20.93 1.32 -0.91
CA GLN A 47 21.15 1.25 0.53
C GLN A 47 19.84 0.86 1.22
N ALA A 48 19.91 -0.08 2.16
CA ALA A 48 18.81 -0.42 3.06
C ALA A 48 18.86 0.50 4.29
N GLU A 49 17.76 1.18 4.57
CA GLU A 49 17.56 2.01 5.76
C GLU A 49 16.46 1.36 6.62
N VAL A 50 16.70 1.24 7.93
CA VAL A 50 15.77 0.62 8.88
C VAL A 50 15.35 1.61 9.97
N ARG A 51 14.08 1.53 10.38
CA ARG A 51 13.48 2.34 11.44
C ARG A 51 12.71 1.45 12.41
N PHE A 52 12.82 1.75 13.69
CA PHE A 52 12.09 1.09 14.79
C PHE A 52 11.28 2.10 15.63
N ASP A 53 11.03 3.28 15.08
CA ASP A 53 10.29 4.39 15.71
C ASP A 53 8.76 4.27 15.52
N GLY A 54 8.27 3.10 15.09
CA GLY A 54 6.86 2.86 14.81
C GLY A 54 6.36 3.48 13.50
N VAL A 55 7.21 4.16 12.71
CA VAL A 55 6.78 4.85 11.49
C VAL A 55 7.20 4.07 10.24
N ALA A 56 6.21 3.72 9.42
CA ALA A 56 6.45 3.18 8.09
C ALA A 56 6.86 4.30 7.12
N GLY A 57 7.84 4.03 6.25
CA GLY A 57 8.07 4.86 5.06
C GLY A 57 6.87 4.85 4.10
N SER A 58 6.76 5.91 3.30
CA SER A 58 5.69 6.08 2.30
C SER A 58 5.54 4.84 1.41
N LEU A 59 4.31 4.33 1.33
CA LEU A 59 3.93 3.27 0.39
C LEU A 59 4.04 3.81 -1.04
N ARG A 60 4.46 2.94 -1.96
CA ARG A 60 4.68 3.30 -3.36
C ARG A 60 4.09 2.25 -4.26
N THR A 61 3.58 2.70 -5.39
CA THR A 61 3.17 1.86 -6.51
C THR A 61 4.39 1.04 -6.98
N PRO A 62 4.33 -0.30 -6.89
CA PRO A 62 5.51 -1.13 -7.13
C PRO A 62 5.81 -1.20 -8.62
N ARG A 63 6.77 -0.37 -9.09
CA ARG A 63 7.35 -0.47 -10.44
C ARG A 63 8.58 -1.40 -10.50
N GLY A 64 9.04 -1.91 -9.34
CA GLY A 64 10.23 -2.75 -9.21
C GLY A 64 10.48 -3.25 -7.78
N GLY A 65 11.62 -3.93 -7.55
CA GLY A 65 11.96 -4.56 -6.26
C GLY A 65 12.40 -3.60 -5.14
N SER A 66 12.77 -2.36 -5.46
CA SER A 66 13.17 -1.32 -4.50
C SER A 66 11.98 -0.59 -3.87
N SER A 67 10.86 -0.52 -4.58
CA SER A 67 9.64 0.19 -4.16
C SER A 67 8.79 -0.58 -3.15
N ARG A 68 9.18 -1.82 -2.80
CA ARG A 68 8.46 -2.66 -1.85
C ARG A 68 8.99 -2.44 -0.44
N GLN A 69 8.07 -2.20 0.49
CA GLN A 69 8.29 -2.09 1.92
C GLN A 69 8.54 -3.48 2.52
N THR A 70 9.54 -3.55 3.38
CA THR A 70 9.91 -4.76 4.12
C THR A 70 9.69 -4.50 5.59
N VAL A 71 9.00 -5.40 6.27
CA VAL A 71 8.90 -5.40 7.73
C VAL A 71 10.03 -6.25 8.31
N VAL A 72 10.67 -5.72 9.35
CA VAL A 72 11.68 -6.39 10.16
C VAL A 72 11.00 -6.79 11.46
N LEU A 73 10.98 -8.08 11.76
CA LEU A 73 10.40 -8.66 12.95
C LEU A 73 11.54 -9.19 13.81
N VAL A 74 11.68 -8.66 15.01
CA VAL A 74 12.64 -9.12 15.99
C VAL A 74 11.86 -9.78 17.13
N LYS A 75 12.21 -11.00 17.49
CA LYS A 75 11.60 -11.72 18.60
C LYS A 75 12.62 -12.65 19.22
N ASP A 76 12.85 -12.51 20.52
CA ASP A 76 13.73 -13.39 21.32
C ASP A 76 15.13 -13.51 20.68
N GLY A 77 15.72 -12.37 20.30
CA GLY A 77 17.02 -12.29 19.61
C GLY A 77 17.02 -12.75 18.14
N ARG A 78 15.91 -13.30 17.63
CA ARG A 78 15.79 -13.75 16.24
C ARG A 78 15.23 -12.64 15.36
N VAL A 79 15.95 -12.35 14.28
CA VAL A 79 15.55 -11.35 13.27
C VAL A 79 14.98 -12.06 12.05
N ARG A 80 13.76 -11.69 11.65
CA ARG A 80 13.10 -12.15 10.43
C ARG A 80 12.69 -10.94 9.59
N THR A 81 12.78 -11.07 8.27
CA THR A 81 12.29 -10.03 7.36
C THR A 81 11.28 -10.63 6.39
N ARG A 82 10.29 -9.84 5.99
CA ARG A 82 9.36 -10.18 4.92
C ARG A 82 8.78 -8.93 4.29
N LEU A 83 8.18 -9.08 3.13
CA LEU A 83 7.40 -7.99 2.53
C LEU A 83 6.15 -7.69 3.38
N LEU A 84 5.76 -6.42 3.33
CA LEU A 84 4.49 -5.96 3.87
C LEU A 84 3.35 -6.55 3.02
N THR A 85 2.34 -7.13 3.68
CA THR A 85 1.19 -7.71 2.99
C THR A 85 0.22 -6.62 2.53
N PRO A 86 -0.62 -6.86 1.49
CA PRO A 86 -1.64 -5.90 1.09
C PRO A 86 -2.57 -5.48 2.23
N ARG A 87 -2.90 -6.42 3.14
CA ARG A 87 -3.74 -6.12 4.32
C ARG A 87 -3.05 -5.20 5.32
N GLU A 88 -1.77 -5.43 5.58
CA GLU A 88 -0.97 -4.51 6.42
C GLU A 88 -0.82 -3.14 5.77
N ALA A 89 -0.68 -3.09 4.44
CA ALA A 89 -0.63 -1.83 3.70
C ALA A 89 -1.95 -1.07 3.85
N ALA A 90 -3.09 -1.75 3.72
CA ALA A 90 -4.40 -1.16 3.94
C ALA A 90 -4.55 -0.61 5.37
N ARG A 91 -4.09 -1.34 6.39
CA ARG A 91 -4.09 -0.87 7.78
C ARG A 91 -3.21 0.37 7.97
N LEU A 92 -2.02 0.41 7.34
CA LEU A 92 -1.17 1.60 7.35
C LEU A 92 -1.84 2.81 6.70
N MET A 93 -2.67 2.59 5.66
CA MET A 93 -3.48 3.63 5.03
C MET A 93 -4.73 4.00 5.85
N GLY A 94 -4.98 3.34 6.99
CA GLY A 94 -6.14 3.57 7.86
C GLY A 94 -7.43 2.94 7.36
N ALA A 95 -7.37 2.01 6.41
CA ALA A 95 -8.54 1.27 5.95
C ALA A 95 -8.96 0.19 6.97
N PRO A 96 -10.27 -0.05 7.16
CA PRO A 96 -10.75 -1.10 8.06
C PRO A 96 -10.39 -2.50 7.53
N ASP A 97 -10.40 -3.51 8.40
CA ASP A 97 -10.11 -4.89 8.02
C ASP A 97 -11.12 -5.48 7.02
N SER A 98 -12.36 -4.97 7.04
CA SER A 98 -13.41 -5.29 6.07
C SER A 98 -13.23 -4.63 4.69
N PHE A 99 -12.25 -3.73 4.54
CA PHE A 99 -11.97 -3.11 3.25
C PHE A 99 -11.54 -4.17 2.24
N TRP A 100 -12.17 -4.16 1.07
CA TRP A 100 -11.84 -5.13 0.04
C TRP A 100 -10.51 -4.83 -0.60
N LEU A 101 -9.75 -5.89 -0.85
CA LEU A 101 -8.50 -5.85 -1.57
C LEU A 101 -8.56 -6.88 -2.71
N PRO A 102 -7.93 -6.59 -3.85
CA PRO A 102 -7.73 -7.58 -4.90
C PRO A 102 -7.10 -8.87 -4.35
N SER A 103 -7.54 -10.02 -4.89
CA SER A 103 -7.04 -11.34 -4.51
C SER A 103 -5.54 -11.52 -4.80
N ARG A 104 -5.08 -10.93 -5.90
CA ARG A 104 -3.68 -10.98 -6.33
C ARG A 104 -2.82 -10.03 -5.51
N PHE A 105 -1.76 -10.57 -4.91
CA PHE A 105 -0.84 -9.83 -4.03
C PHE A 105 -0.32 -8.52 -4.65
N ASN A 106 0.16 -8.58 -5.90
CA ASN A 106 0.72 -7.41 -6.58
C ASN A 106 -0.35 -6.34 -6.88
N ASP A 107 -1.58 -6.73 -7.17
CA ASP A 107 -2.67 -5.79 -7.44
C ASP A 107 -3.12 -5.08 -6.16
N GLY A 108 -3.24 -5.82 -5.06
CA GLY A 108 -3.51 -5.22 -3.75
C GLY A 108 -2.38 -4.28 -3.32
N TYR A 109 -1.12 -4.67 -3.53
CA TYR A 109 0.01 -3.81 -3.21
C TYR A 109 0.06 -2.55 -4.10
N ARG A 110 -0.27 -2.68 -5.39
CA ARG A 110 -0.40 -1.54 -6.32
C ARG A 110 -1.50 -0.58 -5.87
N ALA A 111 -2.68 -1.12 -5.58
CA ALA A 111 -3.82 -0.34 -5.11
C ALA A 111 -3.48 0.46 -3.85
N MET A 112 -2.78 -0.13 -2.88
CA MET A 112 -2.38 0.57 -1.65
C MET A 112 -1.25 1.59 -1.87
N GLY A 113 -0.43 1.41 -2.91
CA GLY A 113 0.59 2.39 -3.30
C GLY A 113 0.02 3.65 -3.93
N ASP A 114 -1.08 3.53 -4.66
CA ASP A 114 -1.82 4.66 -5.28
C ASP A 114 -2.91 5.23 -4.35
N ALA A 115 -3.16 4.58 -3.21
CA ALA A 115 -4.20 4.99 -2.27
C ALA A 115 -3.83 6.26 -1.50
N VAL A 116 -4.84 6.84 -0.87
CA VAL A 116 -4.73 7.99 0.04
C VAL A 116 -5.03 7.55 1.47
N VAL A 117 -4.44 8.24 2.45
CA VAL A 117 -4.58 7.90 3.87
C VAL A 117 -5.98 8.29 4.34
N VAL A 118 -6.77 7.30 4.78
CA VAL A 118 -8.18 7.45 5.12
C VAL A 118 -8.42 8.52 6.19
N PRO A 119 -7.68 8.55 7.33
CA PRO A 119 -7.83 9.61 8.33
C PRO A 119 -7.59 11.02 7.77
N ALA A 120 -6.61 11.19 6.87
CA ALA A 120 -6.28 12.50 6.31
C ALA A 120 -7.40 12.99 5.37
N VAL A 121 -7.89 12.12 4.50
CA VAL A 121 -9.01 12.44 3.61
C VAL A 121 -10.29 12.72 4.40
N ARG A 122 -10.54 11.96 5.47
CA ARG A 122 -11.69 12.20 6.36
C ARG A 122 -11.63 13.60 6.97
N TRP A 123 -10.48 13.97 7.53
CA TRP A 123 -10.29 15.30 8.10
C TRP A 123 -10.50 16.41 7.06
N LEU A 124 -9.87 16.28 5.88
CA LEU A 124 -10.07 17.23 4.78
C LEU A 124 -11.52 17.30 4.32
N SER A 125 -12.21 16.16 4.28
CA SER A 125 -13.61 16.11 3.90
C SER A 125 -14.47 16.87 4.89
N GLU A 126 -14.30 16.63 6.19
CA GLU A 126 -15.09 17.25 7.25
C GLU A 126 -14.85 18.76 7.36
N HIS A 127 -13.60 19.21 7.21
CA HIS A 127 -13.21 20.60 7.50
C HIS A 127 -13.09 21.51 6.28
N LEU A 128 -12.97 20.95 5.09
CA LEU A 128 -12.69 21.73 3.88
C LEU A 128 -13.62 21.35 2.71
N LEU A 129 -13.59 20.09 2.28
CA LEU A 129 -14.25 19.69 1.02
C LEU A 129 -15.79 19.76 1.13
N VAL A 130 -16.38 19.27 2.23
CA VAL A 130 -17.83 19.31 2.43
C VAL A 130 -18.32 20.75 2.63
N PRO A 131 -17.71 21.59 3.50
CA PRO A 131 -18.08 23.00 3.60
C PRO A 131 -18.02 23.74 2.26
N LEU A 132 -16.93 23.59 1.50
CA LEU A 132 -16.80 24.22 0.18
C LEU A 132 -17.87 23.74 -0.80
N ALA A 133 -18.20 22.45 -0.79
CA ALA A 133 -19.25 21.91 -1.65
C ALA A 133 -20.63 22.50 -1.33
N HIS A 134 -20.92 22.74 -0.04
CA HIS A 134 -22.15 23.43 0.38
C HIS A 134 -22.17 24.88 -0.12
N GLU A 135 -21.08 25.63 0.03
CA GLU A 135 -21.00 27.02 -0.44
C GLU A 135 -21.12 27.14 -1.96
N CYS A 136 -20.45 26.27 -2.73
CA CYS A 136 -20.60 26.25 -4.19
C CYS A 136 -22.06 25.99 -4.60
N ARG A 137 -22.74 25.07 -3.92
CA ARG A 137 -24.16 24.77 -4.18
C ARG A 137 -25.05 25.97 -3.86
N ASN A 138 -24.83 26.64 -2.73
CA ASN A 138 -25.59 27.84 -2.33
C ASN A 138 -25.38 28.99 -3.31
N ALA A 139 -24.18 29.13 -3.86
CA ALA A 139 -23.85 30.13 -4.87
C ALA A 139 -24.36 29.79 -6.28
N GLY A 140 -25.06 28.66 -6.46
CA GLY A 140 -25.53 28.21 -7.77
C GLY A 140 -24.41 27.81 -8.74
N LEU A 141 -23.21 27.52 -8.22
CA LEU A 141 -22.07 27.11 -9.02
C LEU A 141 -22.15 25.60 -9.30
N GLU A 142 -22.32 25.23 -10.57
CA GLU A 142 -22.16 23.85 -10.98
C GLU A 142 -20.69 23.43 -10.86
N LEU A 143 -20.42 22.46 -9.99
CA LEU A 143 -19.12 21.83 -9.89
C LEU A 143 -18.85 21.02 -11.17
N ARG A 144 -18.03 21.56 -12.08
CA ARG A 144 -17.54 20.81 -13.24
C ARG A 144 -16.61 19.69 -12.76
N GLY A 145 -17.12 18.47 -12.78
CA GLY A 145 -16.40 17.24 -12.44
C GLY A 145 -17.32 16.04 -12.63
N GLY A 146 -16.79 14.81 -12.49
CA GLY A 146 -17.56 13.56 -12.60
C GLY A 146 -18.63 13.35 -11.52
N ALA A 147 -19.22 14.43 -11.00
CA ALA A 147 -20.28 14.49 -10.00
C ALA A 147 -21.54 13.70 -10.41
N GLY A 148 -21.77 13.48 -11.71
CA GLY A 148 -22.84 12.58 -12.18
C GLY A 148 -22.68 11.12 -11.72
N GLN A 149 -21.47 10.70 -11.30
CA GLN A 149 -21.25 9.38 -10.66
C GLN A 149 -21.57 9.37 -9.15
N PHE A 150 -21.73 10.55 -8.55
CA PHE A 150 -21.96 10.77 -7.12
C PHE A 150 -23.31 11.44 -6.84
N GLU A 151 -24.15 11.58 -7.87
CA GLU A 151 -25.45 12.21 -7.79
C GLU A 151 -26.37 11.40 -6.86
N GLY A 152 -26.93 12.06 -5.83
CA GLY A 152 -27.73 11.42 -4.78
C GLY A 152 -26.93 10.76 -3.65
N LEU A 153 -25.60 10.74 -3.70
CA LEU A 153 -24.76 10.18 -2.64
C LEU A 153 -24.25 11.29 -1.72
N LEU A 154 -24.76 11.33 -0.49
CA LEU A 154 -24.10 12.08 0.58
C LEU A 154 -22.68 11.50 0.76
N PRO A 155 -21.65 12.34 1.00
CA PRO A 155 -20.28 11.87 1.23
C PRO A 155 -20.20 11.19 2.59
N SER A 156 -20.72 9.97 2.64
CA SER A 156 -20.83 9.13 3.81
C SER A 156 -19.94 7.92 3.63
N ARG A 157 -19.54 7.31 4.75
CA ARG A 157 -18.84 6.03 4.75
C ARG A 157 -19.57 4.96 3.92
N ARG A 158 -20.91 4.97 3.95
CA ARG A 158 -21.78 4.04 3.23
C ARG A 158 -21.67 4.18 1.71
N THR A 159 -21.64 5.40 1.20
CA THR A 159 -21.39 5.70 -0.22
C THR A 159 -20.06 5.12 -0.71
N ALA A 160 -18.99 5.28 0.08
CA ALA A 160 -17.69 4.74 -0.27
C ALA A 160 -17.67 3.20 -0.24
N GLU A 161 -18.43 2.59 0.69
CA GLU A 161 -18.61 1.14 0.79
C GLU A 161 -19.42 0.60 -0.41
N GLU A 162 -20.54 1.23 -0.78
CA GLU A 162 -21.35 0.88 -1.95
C GLU A 162 -20.55 1.02 -3.25
N PHE A 163 -19.73 2.07 -3.39
CA PHE A 163 -18.84 2.22 -4.53
C PHE A 163 -17.76 1.13 -4.55
N ALA A 164 -17.19 0.80 -3.39
CA ALA A 164 -16.25 -0.31 -3.27
C ALA A 164 -16.91 -1.64 -3.64
N GLU A 165 -18.17 -1.88 -3.26
CA GLU A 165 -18.96 -3.06 -3.62
C GLU A 165 -19.26 -3.12 -5.12
N ARG A 166 -19.65 -2.01 -5.75
CA ARG A 166 -19.81 -1.92 -7.20
C ARG A 166 -18.50 -2.26 -7.93
N ARG A 167 -17.36 -1.77 -7.41
CA ARG A 167 -16.04 -2.17 -7.92
C ARG A 167 -15.75 -3.65 -7.73
N ARG A 168 -16.13 -4.25 -6.59
CA ARG A 168 -16.00 -5.71 -6.37
C ARG A 168 -16.76 -6.48 -7.44
N GLN A 169 -18.02 -6.12 -7.68
CA GLN A 169 -18.88 -6.77 -8.66
C GLN A 169 -18.29 -6.63 -10.07
N ASN A 170 -17.84 -5.44 -10.45
CA ASN A 170 -17.25 -5.20 -11.77
C ASN A 170 -15.90 -5.92 -11.96
N SER A 171 -15.07 -6.01 -10.93
CA SER A 171 -13.82 -6.80 -11.00
C SER A 171 -14.07 -8.31 -11.07
N ALA A 172 -15.14 -8.82 -10.46
CA ALA A 172 -15.52 -10.24 -10.58
C ALA A 172 -16.01 -10.61 -11.99
N VAL A 173 -16.62 -9.67 -12.72
CA VAL A 173 -17.07 -9.87 -14.11
C VAL A 173 -15.91 -9.93 -15.11
N GLN A 174 -14.76 -9.32 -14.80
CA GLN A 174 -13.57 -9.36 -15.66
C GLN A 174 -12.71 -10.63 -15.50
N GLU A 175 -13.00 -11.50 -14.53
CA GLU A 175 -12.38 -12.83 -14.40
C GLU A 175 -13.16 -13.91 -15.20
N GLY A 176 -13.46 -13.63 -16.48
CA GLY A 176 -13.88 -14.65 -17.45
C GLY A 176 -12.72 -15.61 -17.80
N PRO A 177 -12.99 -16.83 -18.30
CA PRO A 177 -11.95 -17.85 -18.48
C PRO A 177 -10.88 -17.32 -19.43
N ALA A 178 -9.61 -17.51 -19.06
CA ALA A 178 -8.46 -17.15 -19.88
C ALA A 178 -8.64 -17.77 -21.28
N GLY A 179 -8.96 -16.93 -22.26
CA GLY A 179 -9.00 -17.32 -23.67
C GLY A 179 -7.66 -17.92 -24.05
N SER A 180 -7.72 -19.09 -24.68
CA SER A 180 -6.60 -19.79 -25.29
C SER A 180 -5.74 -18.81 -26.10
N ALA A 181 -4.46 -18.70 -25.72
CA ALA A 181 -3.48 -17.96 -26.48
C ALA A 181 -3.32 -18.61 -27.88
N GLU A 182 -3.85 -17.97 -28.90
CA GLU A 182 -3.49 -18.27 -30.28
C GLU A 182 -2.02 -17.89 -30.50
N SER A 183 -1.28 -18.85 -31.03
CA SER A 183 0.12 -18.75 -31.42
C SER A 183 0.28 -17.77 -32.59
N GLY A 184 0.63 -16.52 -32.30
CA GLY A 184 1.14 -15.57 -33.28
C GLY A 184 2.63 -15.81 -33.52
N SER A 185 2.97 -16.31 -34.71
CA SER A 185 4.34 -16.46 -35.21
C SER A 185 5.03 -15.09 -35.32
N CYS A 186 6.24 -15.00 -34.79
CA CYS A 186 7.14 -13.86 -34.96
C CYS A 186 7.84 -13.98 -36.34
N GLU A 187 7.41 -13.21 -37.33
CA GLU A 187 8.23 -12.92 -38.51
C GLU A 187 9.05 -11.65 -38.24
N MET A 188 10.36 -11.79 -38.44
CA MET A 188 11.36 -10.74 -38.33
C MET A 188 11.40 -9.94 -39.64
N VAL A 189 11.22 -8.62 -39.55
CA VAL A 189 11.73 -7.63 -40.52
C VAL A 189 12.37 -6.50 -39.74
#